data_AF-A0A914MU76-F1
#
_entry.id   AF-A0A914MU76-F1
#
_cell.length_a   1.000
_cell.length_b   1.000
_cell.length_c   1.000
_cell.angle_alpha   90.00
_cell.angle_beta   90.00
_cell.angle_gamma   90.00
#
_symmetry.space_group_name_H-M   'P 1'
#
loop_
_entity.id
_entity.type
_entity.pdbx_description
1 polymer ?
#
loop_
_entity_poly.entity_id
_entity_poly.type
_entity_poly.pdbx_seq_one_letter_code
_entity_poly.pdbx_strand_id
1 'polypeptide(L)'
;MRNIFLMLYPNGTLWVNYRVRIKGPCAMDLTNFPMDIQTCHLIYESFNYNNQEVRMRWNPANPNPVYPIGNILLPDFNLMNIQTTLVVEDLVSGWANQVIR
;
A
#
# COMPACT_ATOMS: atom_id res chain seq x y z
N MET A 1 18.41 10.26 8.30
CA MET A 1 17.48 10.74 9.35
C MET A 1 16.08 10.28 8.98
N ARG A 2 15.36 9.67 9.91
CA ARG A 2 13.97 9.19 9.73
C ARG A 2 13.04 10.27 10.28
N ASN A 3 12.20 10.85 9.42
CA ASN A 3 11.15 11.77 9.85
C ASN A 3 9.92 10.92 10.19
N ILE A 4 9.68 10.74 11.49
CA ILE A 4 8.54 10.00 12.03
C ILE A 4 7.79 10.96 12.95
N PHE A 5 6.50 11.12 12.70
CA PHE A 5 5.56 11.81 13.59
C PHE A 5 4.72 10.75 14.32
N LEU A 6 4.60 10.91 15.64
CA LEU A 6 3.83 10.01 16.50
C LEU A 6 2.93 10.86 17.41
N MET A 7 1.64 10.51 17.45
CA MET A 7 0.65 11.15 18.32
C MET A 7 -0.13 10.11 19.10
N LEU A 8 -0.26 10.32 20.41
CA LEU A 8 -1.05 9.49 21.31
C LEU A 8 -2.33 10.25 21.68
N TYR A 9 -3.48 9.65 21.40
CA TYR A 9 -4.79 10.17 21.81
C TYR A 9 -5.13 9.74 23.25
N PRO A 10 -5.96 10.51 23.98
CA PRO A 10 -6.38 10.17 25.35
C PRO A 10 -7.09 8.82 25.49
N ASN A 11 -7.70 8.32 24.41
CA ASN A 11 -8.34 7.00 24.37
C ASN A 11 -7.34 5.83 24.15
N GLY A 12 -6.04 6.11 24.13
CA GLY A 12 -4.99 5.10 23.90
C GLY A 12 -4.68 4.82 22.42
N THR A 13 -5.31 5.51 21.47
CA THR A 13 -5.02 5.33 20.04
C THR A 13 -3.70 5.99 19.67
N LEU A 14 -2.87 5.28 18.90
CA LEU A 14 -1.62 5.80 18.35
C LEU A 14 -1.80 6.13 16.87
N TRP A 15 -1.41 7.34 16.48
CA TRP A 15 -1.27 7.74 15.08
C TRP A 15 0.20 7.91 14.73
N VAL A 16 0.63 7.22 13.68
CA VAL A 16 2.01 7.22 13.21
C VAL A 16 2.02 7.66 11.75
N ASN A 17 2.84 8.67 11.45
CA ASN A 17 3.08 9.15 10.09
C ASN A 17 4.58 9.12 9.80
N TYR A 18 4.96 8.50 8.68
CA TYR A 18 6.35 8.45 8.25
C TYR A 18 6.43 8.53 6.73
N ARG A 19 7.48 9.17 6.22
CA ARG A 19 7.78 9.24 4.79
C ARG A 19 8.73 8.11 4.41
N VAL A 20 8.28 7.22 3.53
CA VAL A 20 9.09 6.11 3.01
C VAL A 20 9.29 6.26 1.50
N ARG A 21 10.46 5.83 1.02
CA ARG A 21 10.72 5.55 -0.39
C ARG A 21 10.73 4.04 -0.54
N ILE A 22 9.84 3.53 -1.39
CA ILE A 22 9.64 2.10 -1.59
C ILE A 22 9.94 1.80 -3.06
N LYS A 23 10.63 0.69 -3.29
CA LYS A 23 10.77 0.09 -4.62
C LYS A 23 10.13 -1.29 -4.54
N GLY A 24 8.93 -1.42 -5.11
CA GLY A 24 8.23 -2.70 -5.22
C GLY A 24 8.56 -3.40 -6.54
N PRO A 25 8.37 -4.73 -6.62
CA PRO A 25 8.37 -5.43 -7.89
C PRO A 25 7.14 -5.03 -8.71
N CYS A 26 7.30 -4.86 -10.02
CA CYS A 26 6.20 -4.78 -10.96
C CYS A 26 6.55 -5.60 -12.19
N ALA A 27 5.78 -6.65 -12.45
CA ALA A 27 5.93 -7.49 -13.62
C ALA A 27 5.20 -6.81 -14.78
N MET A 28 5.96 -6.21 -15.69
CA MET A 28 5.41 -5.50 -16.85
C MET A 28 5.20 -6.45 -18.01
N ASP A 29 4.04 -6.32 -18.68
CA ASP A 29 3.75 -7.03 -19.93
C ASP A 29 3.98 -6.09 -21.12
N LEU A 30 5.08 -6.30 -21.85
CA LEU A 30 5.54 -5.44 -22.94
C LEU A 30 5.11 -5.94 -24.33
N THR A 31 4.14 -6.85 -24.41
CA THR A 31 3.67 -7.43 -25.68
C THR A 31 3.18 -6.38 -26.69
N ASN A 32 2.61 -5.26 -26.21
CA ASN A 32 2.03 -4.19 -27.02
C ASN A 32 2.85 -2.89 -27.01
N PHE A 33 4.15 -2.96 -26.72
CA PHE A 33 5.00 -1.77 -26.65
C PHE A 33 4.94 -0.93 -27.95
N PRO A 34 4.81 0.41 -27.88
CA PRO A 34 4.77 1.29 -26.69
C PRO A 34 3.36 1.64 -26.20
N MET A 35 2.32 0.93 -26.67
CA MET A 35 0.90 1.19 -26.38
C MET A 35 0.34 0.23 -25.32
N ASP A 36 1.21 -0.29 -24.48
CA ASP A 36 0.93 -1.23 -23.40
C ASP A 36 0.34 -0.52 -22.17
N ILE A 37 -0.43 -1.27 -21.38
CA ILE A 37 -1.00 -0.82 -20.10
C ILE A 37 -0.38 -1.65 -18.99
N GLN A 38 0.29 -0.97 -18.06
CA GLN A 38 0.94 -1.61 -16.93
C GLN A 38 0.10 -1.51 -15.67
N THR A 39 -0.14 -2.65 -15.02
CA THR A 39 -0.79 -2.73 -13.72
C THR A 39 0.24 -3.19 -12.70
N CYS A 40 0.59 -2.30 -11.77
CA CYS A 40 1.55 -2.59 -10.71
C CYS A 40 0.84 -2.65 -9.35
N HIS A 41 1.27 -3.59 -8.51
CA HIS A 41 0.73 -3.76 -7.17
C HIS A 41 1.81 -3.48 -6.11
N LEU A 42 1.41 -2.73 -5.08
CA LEU A 42 2.16 -2.53 -3.86
C LEU A 42 1.39 -3.19 -2.72
N ILE A 43 1.94 -4.29 -2.23
CA ILE A 43 1.36 -5.10 -1.15
C ILE A 43 2.01 -4.67 0.16
N TYR A 44 1.18 -4.35 1.15
CA TYR A 44 1.62 -4.10 2.51
C TYR A 44 1.01 -5.15 3.44
N GLU A 45 1.86 -5.80 4.22
CA GLU A 45 1.46 -6.81 5.19
C GLU A 45 2.36 -6.76 6.42
N SER A 46 1.90 -7.41 7.49
CA SER A 46 2.74 -7.67 8.64
C SER A 46 3.64 -8.86 8.35
N PHE A 47 4.95 -8.69 8.53
CA PHE A 47 5.91 -9.76 8.27
C PHE A 47 5.88 -10.88 9.32
N ASN A 48 5.73 -10.53 10.61
CA ASN A 48 5.86 -11.48 11.72
C ASN A 48 4.53 -11.86 12.39
N TYR A 49 3.44 -11.15 12.09
CA TYR A 49 2.17 -11.31 12.80
C TYR A 49 1.07 -11.69 11.82
N ASN A 50 0.29 -12.69 12.19
CA ASN A 50 -0.88 -13.10 11.40
C ASN A 50 -2.10 -12.21 11.69
N ASN A 51 -3.22 -12.48 11.03
CA ASN A 51 -4.46 -11.73 11.16
C ASN A 51 -5.19 -11.91 12.51
N GLN A 52 -4.76 -12.86 13.36
CA GLN A 52 -5.30 -13.03 14.70
C GLN A 52 -4.64 -12.05 15.68
N GLU A 53 -3.38 -11.68 15.40
CA GLU A 53 -2.59 -10.74 16.20
C GLU A 53 -2.69 -9.31 15.67
N VAL A 54 -2.49 -9.11 14.36
CA VAL A 54 -2.48 -7.79 13.71
C VAL A 54 -3.33 -7.81 12.44
N ARG A 55 -4.43 -7.05 12.48
CA ARG A 55 -5.32 -6.86 11.32
C ARG A 55 -5.06 -5.53 10.65
N MET A 56 -4.38 -5.57 9.51
CA MET A 56 -4.23 -4.41 8.64
C MET A 56 -5.53 -4.13 7.87
N ARG A 57 -5.92 -2.87 7.82
CA ARG A 57 -7.11 -2.41 7.06
C ARG A 57 -6.91 -0.98 6.59
N TRP A 58 -7.51 -0.66 5.44
CA TRP A 58 -7.68 0.73 5.03
C TRP A 58 -8.62 1.47 5.98
N ASN A 59 -8.47 2.79 6.08
CA ASN A 59 -9.34 3.60 6.93
C ASN A 59 -10.78 3.59 6.35
N PRO A 60 -11.77 2.98 7.03
CA PRO A 60 -13.12 2.85 6.50
C PRO A 60 -13.85 4.19 6.40
N ALA A 61 -13.42 5.21 7.14
CA ALA A 61 -14.00 6.55 7.08
C ALA A 61 -13.58 7.33 5.82
N ASN A 62 -12.55 6.88 5.11
CA ASN A 62 -12.09 7.51 3.89
C ASN A 62 -12.32 6.58 2.69
N PRO A 63 -13.21 6.94 1.73
CA PRO A 63 -13.46 6.13 0.54
C PRO A 63 -12.22 6.01 -0.36
N ASN A 64 -11.29 6.98 -0.29
CA ASN A 64 -10.03 7.00 -1.04
C ASN A 64 -8.85 7.00 -0.06
N PRO A 65 -8.55 5.86 0.57
CA PRO A 65 -7.55 5.78 1.63
C PRO A 65 -6.13 6.04 1.12
N VAL A 66 -5.89 5.86 -0.18
CA VAL A 66 -4.63 6.23 -0.85
C VAL A 66 -4.88 7.24 -1.94
N TYR A 67 -4.18 8.36 -1.85
CA TYR A 67 -4.27 9.45 -2.81
C TYR A 67 -2.89 10.09 -3.03
N PRO A 68 -2.62 10.63 -4.22
CA PRO A 68 -1.40 11.37 -4.50
C PRO A 68 -1.42 12.71 -3.73
N ILE A 69 -0.31 13.06 -3.08
CA ILE A 69 -0.16 14.35 -2.38
C ILE A 69 0.15 15.49 -3.37
N GLY A 70 0.59 15.17 -4.58
CA GLY A 70 0.87 16.11 -5.65
C GLY A 70 1.02 15.40 -7.00
N ASN A 71 1.47 16.12 -8.02
CA ASN A 71 1.61 15.56 -9.36
C ASN A 71 2.66 14.44 -9.38
N ILE A 72 2.23 13.27 -9.83
CA ILE A 72 3.12 12.12 -10.07
C ILE A 72 3.58 12.23 -11.53
N LEU A 73 4.86 12.51 -11.71
CA LEU A 73 5.51 12.52 -13.02
C LEU A 73 6.31 11.23 -13.17
N LEU A 74 5.96 10.44 -14.17
CA LEU A 74 6.72 9.26 -14.57
C LEU A 74 7.31 9.56 -15.96
N PRO A 75 8.58 9.20 -16.22
CA PRO A 75 9.24 9.55 -17.48
C PRO A 75 8.53 8.98 -18.71
N ASP A 76 8.13 7.70 -18.64
CA ASP A 76 7.63 6.94 -19.79
C ASP A 76 6.16 6.52 -19.63
N PHE A 77 5.52 6.86 -18.51
CA PHE A 77 4.17 6.38 -18.18
C PHE A 77 3.26 7.52 -17.72
N ASN A 78 1.95 7.32 -17.86
CA ASN A 78 0.94 8.20 -17.26
C ASN A 78 0.12 7.39 -16.25
N LEU A 79 -0.05 7.93 -15.04
CA LEU A 79 -0.85 7.28 -14.02
C LEU A 79 -2.35 7.43 -14.35
N MET A 80 -3.01 6.33 -14.72
CA MET A 80 -4.43 6.35 -15.10
C MET A 80 -5.37 6.17 -13.91
N ASN A 81 -5.10 5.18 -13.04
CA ASN A 81 -5.97 4.86 -11.92
C ASN A 81 -5.18 4.36 -10.70
N ILE A 82 -5.76 4.53 -9.52
CA ILE A 82 -5.29 3.97 -8.26
C ILE A 82 -6.46 3.20 -7.67
N GLN A 83 -6.29 1.90 -7.50
CA GLN A 83 -7.26 1.06 -6.82
C GLN A 83 -6.67 0.56 -5.51
N THR A 84 -7.52 0.26 -4.53
CA THR A 84 -7.08 -0.29 -3.25
C THR A 84 -7.91 -1.51 -2.92
N THR A 85 -7.25 -2.59 -2.57
CA THR A 85 -7.92 -3.84 -2.19
C THR A 85 -7.39 -4.34 -0.86
N LEU A 86 -8.17 -5.22 -0.23
CA LEU A 86 -7.76 -5.99 0.93
C LEU A 86 -7.90 -7.46 0.57
N VAL A 87 -6.79 -8.19 0.69
CA VAL A 87 -6.72 -9.63 0.39
C VAL A 87 -6.35 -10.35 1.68
N VAL A 88 -6.94 -11.52 1.90
CA VAL A 88 -6.55 -12.43 2.97
C VAL A 88 -5.80 -13.58 2.32
N GLU A 89 -4.51 -13.68 2.62
CA GLU A 89 -3.62 -14.69 2.03
C GLU A 89 -3.28 -15.74 3.08
N ASP A 90 -3.21 -17.02 2.68
CA ASP A 90 -2.78 -18.10 3.56
C ASP A 90 -1.28 -18.32 3.42
N LEU A 91 -0.52 -17.91 4.44
CA LEU A 91 0.93 -18.03 4.48
C LEU A 91 1.35 -19.12 5.47
N VAL A 92 2.62 -19.51 5.45
CA VAL A 92 3.17 -20.49 6.40
C VAL A 92 3.01 -20.05 7.86
N SER A 93 3.00 -18.74 8.12
CA SER A 93 2.72 -18.14 9.43
C SER A 93 1.23 -18.06 9.80
N GLY A 94 0.35 -18.55 8.93
CA GLY A 94 -1.10 -18.45 9.01
C GLY A 94 -1.68 -17.35 8.12
N TRP A 95 -2.97 -17.08 8.27
CA TRP A 95 -3.67 -16.10 7.46
C TRP A 95 -3.16 -14.67 7.71
N ALA A 96 -2.79 -13.95 6.65
CA ALA A 96 -2.33 -12.57 6.70
C ALA A 96 -3.32 -11.62 6.03
N ASN A 97 -3.48 -10.41 6.60
CA ASN A 97 -4.20 -9.32 5.93
C ASN A 97 -3.21 -8.51 5.09
N GLN A 98 -3.39 -8.56 3.77
CA GLN A 98 -2.64 -7.77 2.80
C GLN A 98 -3.48 -6.58 2.35
N VAL A 99 -2.97 -5.36 2.52
CA VAL A 99 -3.57 -4.16 1.93
C VAL A 99 -2.78 -3.78 0.67
N ILE A 100 -3.46 -3.79 -0.47
CA ILE A 100 -2.85 -3.64 -1.79
C ILE A 100 -3.28 -2.32 -2.38
N ARG A 101 -2.36 -1.68 -3.10
CA ARG A 101 -2.62 -0.59 -4.02
C ARG A 101 -2.08 -0.93 -5.40
#